data_AF-A0A947BIU8-F1
#
_entry.id   AF-A0A947BIU8-F1
#
_cell.length_a   1.000
_cell.length_b   1.000
_cell.length_c   1.000
_cell.angle_alpha   90.00
_cell.angle_beta   90.00
_cell.angle_gamma   90.00
#
_symmetry.space_group_name_H-M   'P 1'
#
loop_
_entity.id
_entity.type
_entity.pdbx_description
1 polymer ?
#
loop_
_entity_poly.entity_id
_entity_poly.type
_entity_poly.pdbx_seq_one_letter_code
_entity_poly.pdbx_strand_id
1 'polypeptide(L)' 'ITSGGFSPTLGHPIAMGYLDKSYLEPGTEIEVEVRNKRLPAKVASMPFVPHRYYRGK' A
#
# COMPACT_ATOMS: atom_id res chain seq x y z
N ILE A 1 -7.56 3.59 -6.95
CA ILE A 1 -6.08 3.56 -6.84
C ILE A 1 -5.52 4.81 -7.49
N THR A 2 -4.59 5.51 -6.82
CA THR A 2 -3.96 6.73 -7.35
C THR A 2 -2.52 6.47 -7.82
N SER A 3 -1.80 5.56 -7.18
CA SER A 3 -0.46 5.14 -7.56
C SER A 3 -0.24 3.68 -7.15
N GLY A 4 0.65 2.97 -7.84
CA GLY A 4 0.99 1.60 -7.50
C GLY A 4 2.11 1.02 -8.35
N GLY A 5 2.74 -0.02 -7.83
CA GLY A 5 3.86 -0.70 -8.48
C GLY A 5 4.34 -1.91 -7.69
N PHE A 6 5.26 -2.67 -8.28
CA PHE A 6 5.95 -3.73 -7.56
C PHE A 6 7.02 -3.12 -6.65
N SER A 7 7.05 -3.50 -5.37
CA SER A 7 8.12 -3.11 -4.45
C SER A 7 9.19 -4.21 -4.42
N PRO A 8 10.40 -3.99 -4.97
CA PRO A 8 11.47 -4.98 -4.92
C PRO A 8 11.92 -5.27 -3.48
N THR A 9 11.85 -4.28 -2.59
CA THR A 9 12.25 -4.41 -1.18
C THR A 9 11.27 -5.27 -0.39
N LEU A 10 9.98 -5.16 -0.66
CA LEU A 10 8.95 -5.96 0.02
C LEU A 10 8.64 -7.27 -0.71
N GLY A 11 9.07 -7.42 -1.96
CA GLY A 11 8.85 -8.62 -2.78
C GLY A 11 7.41 -8.78 -3.26
N HIS A 12 6.56 -7.75 -3.14
CA HIS A 12 5.16 -7.80 -3.55
C HIS A 12 4.66 -6.44 -4.07
N PRO A 13 3.54 -6.41 -4.81
CA PRO A 13 2.88 -5.17 -5.21
C PRO A 13 2.46 -4.32 -4.01
N ILE A 14 2.57 -3.00 -4.15
CA ILE A 14 2.04 -2.00 -3.22
C ILE A 14 1.30 -0.92 -4.01
N ALA A 15 0.33 -0.28 -3.38
CA ALA A 15 -0.45 0.78 -4.00
C ALA A 15 -0.92 1.80 -2.96
N MET A 16 -1.28 2.99 -3.46
CA MET A 16 -1.94 4.04 -2.73
C MET A 16 -3.32 4.30 -3.34
N GLY A 17 -4.28 4.66 -2.50
CA GLY A 17 -5.63 4.98 -2.94
C GLY A 17 -6.46 5.57 -1.82
N TYR A 18 -7.58 6.17 -2.19
CA TYR A 18 -8.60 6.60 -1.25
C TYR A 18 -9.50 5.42 -0.91
N LEU A 19 -9.92 5.38 0.36
CA LEU A 19 -10.85 4.40 0.91
C LEU A 19 -11.92 5.16 1.70
N ASP A 20 -13.10 4.57 1.82
CA ASP A 20 -14.08 5.02 2.79
C ASP A 20 -13.53 4.93 4.21
N LYS A 21 -13.98 5.83 5.09
CA LYS A 21 -13.48 5.94 6.47
C LYS A 21 -13.55 4.62 7.23
N SER A 22 -14.56 3.81 6.95
CA SER A 22 -14.79 2.50 7.57
C SER A 22 -13.68 1.48 7.31
N TYR A 23 -12.78 1.73 6.35
CA TYR A 23 -11.69 0.82 5.97
C TYR A 23 -10.29 1.38 6.30
N LEU A 24 -10.17 2.50 7.02
CA LEU A 24 -8.86 3.15 7.22
C LEU A 24 -7.95 2.45 8.23
N GLU A 25 -8.45 1.49 9.00
CA GLU A 25 -7.67 0.79 10.02
C GLU A 25 -6.55 -0.05 9.38
N PRO A 26 -5.27 0.14 9.76
CA PRO A 26 -4.19 -0.72 9.32
C PRO A 26 -4.46 -2.14 9.78
N GLY A 27 -4.47 -3.10 8.86
CA GLY A 27 -5.01 -4.42 9.20
C GLY A 27 -6.16 -4.86 8.31
N THR A 28 -6.98 -3.91 7.88
CA THR A 28 -8.25 -4.20 7.20
C THR A 28 -7.99 -4.88 5.86
N GLU A 29 -8.64 -6.03 5.67
CA GLU A 29 -8.65 -6.75 4.40
C GLU A 29 -9.60 -6.07 3.42
N ILE A 30 -9.15 -5.90 2.19
CA ILE A 30 -9.89 -5.29 1.10
C ILE A 30 -9.65 -6.07 -0.19
N GLU A 31 -10.51 -5.88 -1.18
CA GLU A 31 -10.23 -6.31 -2.55
C GLU A 31 -9.86 -5.11 -3.42
N VAL A 32 -8.92 -5.33 -4.34
CA VAL A 32 -8.53 -4.33 -5.32
C VAL A 32 -8.68 -4.92 -6.71
N GLU A 33 -9.30 -4.17 -7.61
CA GLU A 33 -9.41 -4.57 -8.99
C GLU A 33 -8.16 -4.17 -9.79
N VAL A 34 -7.48 -5.15 -10.37
CA VAL A 34 -6.30 -4.97 -11.22
C VAL A 34 -6.53 -5.72 -12.53
N ARG A 35 -6.61 -4.98 -13.64
CA ARG A 35 -6.83 -5.56 -14.98
C ARG A 35 -8.02 -6.53 -15.02
N ASN A 36 -9.18 -6.09 -14.51
CA ASN A 36 -10.43 -6.85 -14.42
C ASN A 36 -10.36 -8.10 -13.51
N LYS A 37 -9.38 -8.18 -12.61
CA LYS A 37 -9.28 -9.23 -11.59
C LYS A 37 -9.33 -8.63 -10.21
N ARG A 38 -10.17 -9.17 -9.33
CA ARG A 38 -10.16 -8.83 -7.91
C ARG A 38 -9.06 -9.60 -7.21
N LEU A 39 -8.21 -8.88 -6.49
CA LEU A 39 -7.10 -9.43 -5.73
C LEU A 39 -7.23 -8.98 -4.27
N PRO A 40 -6.95 -9.87 -3.30
CA PRO A 40 -6.92 -9.48 -1.90
C PRO A 40 -5.76 -8.53 -1.63
N ALA A 41 -5.99 -7.54 -0.78
CA ALA A 41 -4.99 -6.64 -0.25
C ALA A 41 -5.31 -6.30 1.21
N LYS A 42 -4.37 -5.62 1.86
CA LYS A 42 -4.48 -5.20 3.25
C LYS A 42 -4.10 -3.75 3.39
N VAL A 43 -4.88 -2.99 4.14
CA VAL A 43 -4.55 -1.61 4.48
C VAL A 43 -3.31 -1.60 5.37
N ALA A 44 -2.31 -0.82 4.98
CA ALA A 44 -1.03 -0.74 5.65
C ALA A 44 -0.66 0.72 5.94
N SER A 45 0.03 0.93 7.05
CA SER A 45 0.57 2.24 7.41
C SER A 45 1.74 2.63 6.50
N MET A 46 1.91 3.93 6.31
CA MET A 46 3.08 4.50 5.66
C MET A 46 4.12 4.94 6.69
N PRO A 47 5.41 4.98 6.32
CA PRO A 47 5.96 4.54 5.04
C PRO A 47 6.05 3.00 4.94
N PHE A 48 5.87 2.44 3.74
CA PHE A 48 5.98 0.99 3.50
C PHE A 48 7.38 0.43 3.78
N VAL A 49 8.41 1.27 3.64
CA VAL A 49 9.80 0.96 3.96
C VAL A 49 10.38 2.15 4.74
N PRO A 50 11.10 1.93 5.84
CA PRO A 50 11.71 3.03 6.61
C PRO A 50 12.65 3.87 5.76
N HIS A 51 12.58 5.18 5.92
CA HIS A 51 13.53 6.10 5.30
C HIS A 51 14.93 5.91 5.92
N ARG A 52 15.95 5.74 5.06
CA ARG A 52 17.36 5.59 5.47
C ARG A 52 18.28 6.70 4.97
N TYR A 53 17.73 7.83 4.56
CA TYR A 53 18.55 8.93 4.07
C TYR A 53 19.25 9.64 5.22
N TYR A 54 20.50 10.05 4.97
CA TYR A 54 21.28 10.87 5.89
C TYR A 54 20.65 12.26 5.99
N ARG A 55 20.25 12.64 7.20
CA ARG A 55 19.89 14.02 7.56
C ARG A 55 21.06 14.54 8.39
N GLY A 56 21.92 15.39 7.80
CA GLY A 56 23.05 15.96 8.52
C GLY A 56 22.65 16.68 9.80
N LYS A 57 23.63 16.94 10.67
CA LYS A 57 23.49 17.86 11.81
C LYS A 57 23.61 19.30 11.36
#